data_AF-A0A3S4JAM5-F1
#
_entry.id   AF-A0A3S4JAM5-F1
#
_cell.length_a   1.000
_cell.length_b   1.000
_cell.length_c   1.000
_cell.angle_alpha   90.00
_cell.angle_beta   90.00
_cell.angle_gamma   90.00
#
_symmetry.space_group_name_H-M   'P 1'
#
loop_
_entity.id
_entity.type
_entity.pdbx_description
1 polymer ?
#
loop_
_entity_poly.entity_id
_entity_poly.type
_entity_poly.pdbx_seq_one_letter_code
_entity_poly.pdbx_strand_id
1 'polypeptide(L)' 'MENSELKISEEVKNRDYWIKHIGHEDKKISRIIVSLNLCGQPALAKQLQHIAIQLGMEKGTPKPETVEIWKWLLDE' A
#
# COMPACT_ATOMS: atom_id res chain seq x y z
N MET A 1 -23.21 6.11 -4.69
CA MET A 1 -21.74 6.31 -4.78
C MET A 1 -21.16 4.99 -5.24
N GLU A 2 -20.48 4.95 -6.38
CA GLU A 2 -19.79 3.73 -6.82
C GLU A 2 -18.76 3.34 -5.77
N ASN A 3 -18.82 2.09 -5.29
CA ASN A 3 -17.75 1.48 -4.51
C ASN A 3 -16.54 1.34 -5.45
N SER A 4 -15.68 2.35 -5.48
CA SER A 4 -14.45 2.29 -6.27
C SER A 4 -13.51 1.27 -5.63
N GLU A 5 -13.41 0.11 -6.27
CA GLU A 5 -12.47 -0.95 -5.93
C GLU A 5 -11.10 -0.66 -6.58
N LEU A 6 -10.03 -0.67 -5.78
CA LEU A 6 -8.66 -0.57 -6.28
C LEU A 6 -8.27 -1.89 -6.94
N LYS A 7 -7.76 -1.81 -8.17
CA LYS A 7 -7.30 -2.97 -8.94
C LYS A 7 -5.83 -2.82 -9.28
N ILE A 8 -5.10 -3.92 -9.14
CA ILE A 8 -3.69 -4.01 -9.56
C ILE A 8 -3.68 -4.13 -11.08
N SER A 9 -2.98 -3.22 -11.77
CA SER A 9 -2.87 -3.25 -13.23
C SER A 9 -2.01 -4.43 -13.70
N GLU A 10 -2.26 -4.89 -14.93
CA GLU A 10 -1.45 -5.96 -15.55
C GLU A 10 0.04 -5.60 -15.63
N GLU A 11 0.35 -4.31 -15.80
CA GLU A 11 1.73 -3.84 -15.78
C GLU A 11 2.42 -4.14 -14.44
N VAL A 12 1.77 -3.86 -13.30
CA VAL A 12 2.32 -4.16 -11.97
C VAL A 12 2.39 -5.67 -11.74
N LYS A 13 1.42 -6.43 -12.23
CA LYS A 13 1.44 -7.91 -12.17
C LYS A 13 2.57 -8.53 -12.99
N ASN A 14 3.01 -7.88 -14.07
CA ASN A 14 4.08 -8.40 -14.93
C ASN A 14 5.47 -7.91 -14.56
N ARG A 15 5.60 -6.92 -13.66
CA ARG A 15 6.90 -6.49 -13.13
C ARG A 15 7.47 -7.51 -12.14
N ASP A 16 8.78 -7.73 -12.23
CA ASP A 16 9.52 -8.60 -11.30
C ASP A 16 9.65 -7.99 -9.90
N TYR A 17 9.53 -6.66 -9.79
CA TYR A 17 9.55 -5.96 -8.51
C TYR A 17 8.48 -4.85 -8.47
N TRP A 18 8.02 -4.54 -7.27
CA TRP A 18 7.14 -3.41 -6.99
C TRP A 18 7.86 -2.30 -6.23
N ILE A 19 8.45 -2.63 -5.08
CA ILE A 19 9.25 -1.69 -4.26
C ILE A 19 10.68 -2.20 -4.19
N LYS A 20 11.63 -1.33 -4.58
CA LYS A 20 13.06 -1.62 -4.45
C LYS A 20 13.53 -1.39 -3.01
N HIS A 21 14.63 -2.03 -2.65
CA HIS A 21 15.31 -1.83 -1.37
C HIS A 21 15.85 -0.39 -1.17
N ILE A 22 15.99 0.36 -2.26
CA ILE A 22 16.53 1.72 -2.26
C ILE A 22 15.38 2.69 -2.53
N GLY A 23 15.25 3.71 -1.68
CA GLY A 23 14.32 4.82 -1.89
C GLY A 23 13.42 5.11 -0.69
N HIS A 24 12.28 5.74 -0.97
CA HIS A 24 11.29 6.20 0.01
C HIS A 24 9.85 5.90 -0.44
N GLU A 25 9.69 4.97 -1.39
CA GLU A 25 8.42 4.54 -1.96
C GLU A 25 7.50 4.00 -0.86
N ASP A 26 8.06 3.22 0.06
CA ASP A 26 7.34 2.68 1.20
C ASP A 26 6.72 3.78 2.08
N LYS A 27 7.49 4.81 2.41
CA LYS A 27 7.02 5.99 3.17
C LYS A 27 5.98 6.79 2.40
N LYS A 28 6.14 6.93 1.07
CA LYS A 28 5.14 7.61 0.22
C LYS A 28 3.82 6.85 0.24
N ILE A 29 3.85 5.52 0.14
CA ILE A 29 2.66 4.68 0.22
C ILE A 29 1.98 4.83 1.58
N SER A 30 2.73 4.79 2.69
CA SER A 30 2.17 5.04 4.02
C SER A 30 1.44 6.38 4.09
N ARG A 31 2.05 7.45 3.57
CA ARG A 31 1.44 8.79 3.57
C ARG A 31 0.16 8.82 2.75
N ILE A 32 0.13 8.18 1.58
CA ILE A 32 -1.08 8.11 0.74
C ILE A 32 -2.21 7.38 1.48
N ILE A 33 -1.93 6.25 2.11
CA ILE A 33 -2.93 5.49 2.88
C ILE A 33 -3.53 6.36 3.99
N VAL A 34 -2.68 7.01 4.79
CA VAL A 34 -3.11 7.91 5.87
C VAL A 34 -3.90 9.10 5.32
N SER A 35 -3.44 9.73 4.24
CA SER A 35 -4.15 10.85 3.61
C SER A 35 -5.52 10.45 3.09
N LEU A 36 -5.67 9.28 2.46
CA LEU A 36 -6.97 8.77 2.04
C LEU A 36 -7.93 8.66 3.24
N ASN A 37 -7.45 8.09 4.35
CA ASN A 37 -8.25 7.97 5.56
C ASN A 37 -8.68 9.34 6.12
N LEU A 38 -7.73 10.27 6.24
CA LEU A 38 -7.98 11.63 6.73
C LEU A 38 -8.90 12.45 5.82
N CYS A 39 -8.90 12.18 4.51
CA CYS A 39 -9.79 12.81 3.54
C CYS A 39 -11.18 12.14 3.46
N GLY A 40 -11.55 11.30 4.42
CA GLY A 40 -12.86 10.66 4.46
C GLY A 40 -13.04 9.52 3.45
N GLN A 41 -11.93 8.91 3.00
CA GLN A 41 -11.93 7.75 2.10
C GLN A 41 -11.39 6.48 2.80
N PRO A 42 -11.98 6.04 3.95
CA PRO A 42 -11.45 4.93 4.74
C PRO A 42 -11.49 3.59 3.99
N ALA A 43 -12.48 3.37 3.13
CA ALA A 43 -12.58 2.15 2.33
C ALA A 43 -11.42 2.04 1.33
N LEU A 44 -11.08 3.13 0.64
CA LEU A 44 -9.94 3.17 -0.28
C LEU A 44 -8.61 3.04 0.46
N ALA A 45 -8.50 3.67 1.64
CA ALA A 45 -7.32 3.56 2.49
C ALA A 45 -7.05 2.10 2.89
N LYS A 46 -8.08 1.39 3.35
CA LYS A 46 -7.98 -0.05 3.72
C LYS A 46 -7.63 -0.94 2.53
N GLN A 47 -8.23 -0.69 1.37
CA GLN A 47 -7.89 -1.43 0.15
C GLN A 47 -6.41 -1.21 -0.25
N LEU A 48 -5.94 0.04 -0.21
CA LEU A 48 -4.55 0.35 -0.55
C LEU A 48 -3.57 -0.26 0.47
N GLN A 49 -3.90 -0.21 1.76
CA GLN A 49 -3.11 -0.86 2.83
C GLN A 49 -2.97 -2.36 2.56
N HIS A 50 -4.08 -3.04 2.25
CA HIS A 50 -4.07 -4.48 1.95
C HIS A 50 -3.21 -4.80 0.71
N ILE A 51 -3.42 -4.07 -0.40
CA ILE A 51 -2.66 -4.24 -1.63
C ILE A 51 -1.16 -3.97 -1.38
N ALA A 52 -0.82 -2.97 -0.58
CA ALA A 52 0.56 -2.63 -0.28
C ALA A 52 1.28 -3.73 0.51
N ILE A 53 0.61 -4.32 1.51
CA ILE A 53 1.16 -5.45 2.25
C ILE A 53 1.34 -6.66 1.32
N GLN A 54 0.34 -6.99 0.52
CA GLN A 54 0.41 -8.12 -0.42
C GLN A 54 1.55 -7.96 -1.44
N LEU A 55 1.54 -6.87 -2.22
CA LEU A 55 2.57 -6.63 -3.24
C LEU A 55 3.94 -6.38 -2.63
N GLY A 56 4.01 -5.76 -1.45
CA GLY A 56 5.25 -5.56 -0.71
C GLY A 56 5.92 -6.87 -0.33
N MET A 57 5.13 -7.85 0.11
CA MET A 57 5.63 -9.19 0.48
C MET A 57 5.90 -10.09 -0.73
N GLU A 58 5.09 -10.01 -1.78
CA GLU A 58 5.23 -10.86 -2.98
C GLU A 58 6.34 -10.37 -3.93
N LYS A 59 6.47 -9.05 -4.10
CA LYS A 59 7.27 -8.44 -5.16
C LYS A 59 8.14 -7.28 -4.67
N GLY A 60 8.18 -7.03 -3.37
CA GLY A 60 8.97 -5.95 -2.80
C GLY A 60 10.09 -6.47 -1.92
N THR A 61 10.95 -5.54 -1.52
CA THR A 61 11.87 -5.75 -0.40
C THR A 61 11.65 -4.66 0.66
N PRO A 62 10.42 -4.46 1.17
CA PRO A 62 10.19 -3.54 2.27
C PRO A 62 10.98 -4.01 3.49
N LYS A 63 11.44 -3.07 4.32
CA LYS A 63 12.02 -3.44 5.61
C LYS A 63 10.94 -4.13 6.45
N PRO A 64 11.28 -5.15 7.26
CA PRO A 64 10.31 -5.80 8.15
C PRO A 64 9.53 -4.81 9.01
N GLU A 65 10.21 -3.79 9.54
CA GLU A 65 9.60 -2.70 10.32
C GLU A 65 8.52 -1.94 9.54
N THR A 66 8.74 -1.70 8.24
CA THR A 66 7.76 -1.02 7.37
C THR A 66 6.50 -1.87 7.22
N VAL A 67 6.63 -3.19 7.06
CA VAL A 67 5.47 -4.09 6.93
C VAL A 67 4.66 -4.11 8.23
N GLU A 68 5.33 -4.13 9.38
CA GLU A 68 4.64 -4.03 10.67
C GLU A 68 3.92 -2.68 10.82
N ILE A 69 4.58 -1.57 10.48
CA ILE A 69 3.93 -0.25 10.45
C ILE A 69 2.68 -0.27 9.56
N TRP A 70 2.76 -0.89 8.37
CA TRP A 70 1.61 -0.99 7.47
C TRP A 70 0.46 -1.81 8.03
N LYS A 71 0.70 -2.86 8.82
CA LYS A 71 -0.39 -3.64 9.42
C LYS A 71 -1.26 -2.81 10.35
N TRP A 72 -0.65 -1.89 11.09
CA TRP A 72 -1.32 -1.06 12.11
C TRP A 72 -1.61 0.37 11.64
N LEU A 73 -1.34 0.69 10.37
CA LEU A 73 -1.30 2.08 9.88
C LEU A 73 -2.63 2.84 9.99
N LEU A 74 -3.74 2.12 9.96
CA LEU A 74 -5.10 2.66 10.05
C LEU A 74 -5.82 2.25 11.34
N ASP A 75 -5.13 1.55 12.24
CA ASP A 75 -5.67 1.19 13.55
C ASP A 75 -5.48 2.39 14.49
N GLU A 76 -6.57 2.83 15.14
CA GLU A 76 -6.56 3.87 16.17
C GLU A 76 -6.07 3.34 17.52
#